data_AF-A0A645C1J3-F1
#
_entry.id   AF-A0A645C1J3-F1
#
_cell.length_a   1.000
_cell.length_b   1.000
_cell.length_c   1.000
_cell.angle_alpha   90.00
_cell.angle_beta   90.00
_cell.angle_gamma   90.00
#
_symmetry.space_group_name_H-M   'P 1'
#
loop_
_entity.id
_entity.type
_entity.pdbx_description
1 polymer ?
#
loop_
_entity_poly.entity_id
_entity_poly.type
_entity_poly.pdbx_seq_one_letter_code
_entity_poly.pdbx_strand_id
1 'polypeptide(L)'
;MPSYLPEATRKVYQQYVDAYPANNNNEVLINIWNWSSNWSLSVVDKDGNKLTPEEVWAYDPLHIAALSVKRFNQSNLTSTPSFVTQKFTHFFKIKANDANVDLLITVKDEFGNTWTEDMKRPKIFSTDEYKRK
;
A
#
# COMPACT_ATOMS: atom_id res chain seq x y z
N MET A 1 -13.37 -15.83 -5.84
CA MET A 1 -14.67 -15.13 -5.92
C MET A 1 -15.67 -16.03 -6.64
N PRO A 2 -16.92 -16.17 -6.16
CA PRO A 2 -17.92 -17.03 -6.80
C PRO A 2 -18.29 -16.57 -8.22
N SER A 3 -18.38 -17.51 -9.17
CA SER A 3 -18.68 -17.24 -10.58
C SER A 3 -20.11 -16.73 -10.82
N TYR A 4 -21.05 -17.06 -9.92
CA TYR A 4 -22.46 -16.69 -10.03
C TYR A 4 -22.75 -15.21 -9.71
N LEU A 5 -21.77 -14.45 -9.18
CA LEU A 5 -21.97 -13.05 -8.81
C LEU A 5 -22.27 -12.15 -10.02
N PRO A 6 -23.00 -11.03 -9.86
CA PRO A 6 -23.17 -10.05 -10.92
C PRO A 6 -21.84 -9.54 -11.48
N GLU A 7 -21.78 -9.28 -12.79
CA GLU A 7 -20.56 -8.79 -13.43
C GLU A 7 -20.05 -7.48 -12.81
N ALA A 8 -20.95 -6.57 -12.46
CA ALA A 8 -20.61 -5.32 -11.79
C ALA A 8 -19.84 -5.56 -10.47
N THR A 9 -20.25 -6.55 -9.68
CA THR A 9 -19.57 -6.93 -8.42
C THR A 9 -18.21 -7.54 -8.69
N ARG A 10 -18.08 -8.40 -9.71
CA ARG A 10 -16.78 -8.96 -10.11
C ARG A 10 -15.82 -7.88 -10.58
N LYS A 11 -16.29 -6.88 -11.34
CA LYS A 11 -15.49 -5.75 -11.81
C LYS A 11 -14.92 -4.91 -10.67
N VAL A 12 -15.67 -4.70 -9.58
CA VAL A 12 -15.15 -3.98 -8.40
C VAL A 12 -13.98 -4.74 -7.79
N TYR A 13 -14.09 -6.05 -7.60
CA TYR A 13 -12.98 -6.84 -7.05
C TYR A 13 -11.77 -6.90 -8.00
N GLN A 14 -12.03 -6.97 -9.32
CA GLN A 14 -10.98 -6.99 -10.34
C GLN A 14 -10.08 -5.76 -10.26
N GLN A 15 -10.61 -4.58 -9.92
CA GLN A 15 -9.80 -3.37 -9.71
C GLN A 15 -8.70 -3.56 -8.67
N TYR A 16 -8.91 -4.38 -7.64
CA TYR A 16 -7.91 -4.66 -6.61
C TYR A 16 -6.85 -5.64 -7.08
N VAL A 17 -7.23 -6.60 -7.93
CA VAL A 17 -6.30 -7.55 -8.56
C VAL A 17 -5.40 -6.80 -9.53
N ASP A 18 -5.97 -5.90 -10.33
CA ASP A 18 -5.27 -5.14 -11.36
C ASP A 18 -4.38 -4.03 -10.79
N ALA A 19 -4.63 -3.58 -9.55
CA ALA A 19 -3.87 -2.51 -8.92
C ALA A 19 -2.42 -2.89 -8.60
N TYR A 20 -2.14 -4.18 -8.41
CA TYR A 20 -0.84 -4.68 -7.94
C TYR A 20 -0.33 -5.86 -8.77
N PRO A 21 -0.03 -5.65 -10.06
CA PRO A 21 0.57 -6.69 -10.88
C PRO A 21 1.96 -7.05 -10.36
N ALA A 22 2.33 -8.32 -10.49
CA ALA A 22 3.69 -8.77 -10.24
C ALA A 22 4.66 -8.00 -11.14
N ASN A 23 5.75 -7.49 -10.55
CA ASN A 23 6.80 -6.77 -11.25
C ASN A 23 8.15 -6.97 -10.52
N ASN A 24 9.24 -6.57 -11.18
CA ASN A 24 10.62 -6.61 -10.67
C ASN A 24 11.29 -5.23 -10.72
N ASN A 25 10.50 -4.16 -10.59
CA ASN A 25 10.98 -2.78 -10.78
C ASN A 25 11.71 -2.20 -9.58
N ASN A 26 11.89 -2.96 -8.49
CA ASN A 26 12.44 -2.49 -7.21
C ASN A 26 11.68 -1.30 -6.61
N GLU A 27 10.36 -1.31 -6.78
CA GLU A 27 9.47 -0.25 -6.28
C GLU A 27 9.03 -0.53 -4.85
N VAL A 28 8.88 0.53 -4.06
CA VAL A 28 8.27 0.48 -2.73
C VAL A 28 7.08 1.43 -2.70
N LEU A 29 5.95 0.93 -2.21
CA LEU A 29 4.78 1.74 -1.89
C LEU A 29 4.81 2.10 -0.41
N ILE A 30 4.86 3.40 -0.11
CA ILE A 30 4.89 3.97 1.23
C ILE A 30 3.50 4.52 1.53
N ASN A 31 2.93 4.13 2.67
CA ASN A 31 1.69 4.67 3.22
C ASN A 31 2.02 5.62 4.37
N ILE A 32 1.56 6.87 4.31
CA ILE A 32 1.70 7.83 5.42
C ILE A 32 0.33 8.13 6.02
N TRP A 33 0.07 7.61 7.21
CA TRP A 33 -1.18 7.89 7.90
C TRP A 33 -1.32 9.37 8.25
N ASN A 34 -2.51 9.94 8.00
CA ASN A 34 -2.83 11.34 8.27
C ASN A 34 -1.91 12.36 7.57
N TRP A 35 -1.44 12.03 6.37
CA TRP A 35 -0.65 12.94 5.54
C TRP A 35 -1.32 14.30 5.35
N SER A 36 -0.51 15.36 5.40
CA SER A 36 -0.88 16.73 5.05
C SER A 36 0.13 17.28 4.03
N SER A 37 -0.34 18.14 3.12
CA SER A 37 0.51 18.78 2.11
C SER A 37 1.62 19.67 2.69
N ASN A 38 1.51 20.06 3.97
CA ASN A 38 2.52 20.83 4.67
C ASN A 38 3.64 19.97 5.28
N TRP A 39 3.54 18.64 5.16
CA TRP A 39 4.54 17.71 5.67
C TRP A 39 5.61 17.46 4.60
N SER A 40 6.71 16.85 5.02
CA SER A 40 7.80 16.44 4.14
C SER A 40 8.11 14.95 4.29
N LEU A 41 8.41 14.31 3.17
CA LEU A 41 8.87 12.92 3.09
C LEU A 41 10.29 12.91 2.50
N SER A 42 11.22 12.25 3.19
CA SER A 42 12.57 11.98 2.73
C SER A 42 12.80 10.47 2.71
N VAL A 43 13.35 9.96 1.62
CA VAL A 43 13.74 8.55 1.49
C VAL A 43 15.20 8.50 1.04
N VAL A 44 16.03 7.85 1.83
CA VAL A 44 17.46 7.69 1.57
C VAL A 44 17.79 6.21 1.65
N ASP A 45 18.50 5.68 0.68
CA ASP A 45 19.02 4.31 0.77
C ASP A 45 20.25 4.25 1.69
N LYS A 46 20.65 3.06 2.12
CA LYS A 46 21.82 2.93 3.02
C LYS A 46 23.15 3.34 2.41
N ASP A 47 23.23 3.45 1.09
CA ASP A 47 24.41 3.93 0.38
C ASP A 47 24.44 5.48 0.30
N GLY A 48 23.41 6.15 0.82
CA GLY A 48 23.30 7.61 0.90
C GLY A 48 22.60 8.24 -0.30
N ASN A 49 22.05 7.46 -1.23
CA ASN A 49 21.32 8.00 -2.37
C ASN A 49 19.94 8.47 -1.94
N LYS A 50 19.58 9.69 -2.34
CA LYS A 50 18.24 10.22 -2.14
C LYS A 50 17.32 9.67 -3.22
N LEU A 51 16.24 9.01 -2.81
CA LEU A 51 15.22 8.49 -3.71
C LEU A 51 14.05 9.47 -3.75
N THR A 52 13.62 9.86 -4.95
CA THR A 52 12.50 10.79 -5.14
C THR A 52 11.16 10.06 -4.92
N PRO A 53 10.37 10.44 -3.92
CA PRO A 53 9.03 9.91 -3.75
C PRO A 53 8.05 10.58 -4.72
N GLU A 54 7.25 9.77 -5.40
CA GLU A 54 6.16 10.22 -6.27
C GLU A 54 4.82 9.97 -5.56
N GLU A 55 4.03 11.02 -5.37
CA GLU A 55 2.67 10.87 -4.83
C GLU A 55 1.79 10.08 -5.82
N VAL A 56 1.08 9.08 -5.32
CA VAL A 56 0.23 8.21 -6.13
C VAL A 56 -1.13 8.00 -5.48
N TRP A 57 -2.17 7.89 -6.31
CA TRP A 57 -3.49 7.47 -5.85
C TRP A 57 -3.56 5.94 -5.88
N ALA A 58 -3.43 5.32 -4.70
CA ALA A 58 -3.33 3.87 -4.56
C ALA A 58 -4.39 3.31 -3.62
N TYR A 59 -4.73 2.03 -3.81
CA TYR A 59 -5.58 1.28 -2.86
C TYR A 59 -4.71 0.70 -1.75
N ASP A 60 -5.06 0.83 -0.48
CA ASP A 60 -4.26 0.21 0.58
C ASP A 60 -4.24 -1.35 0.44
N PRO A 61 -3.08 -1.99 0.16
CA PRO A 61 -2.98 -3.45 0.08
C PRO A 61 -3.35 -4.14 1.40
N LEU A 62 -3.07 -3.52 2.54
CA LEU A 62 -3.43 -4.06 3.85
C LEU A 62 -4.95 -4.02 4.05
N HIS A 63 -5.62 -2.92 3.68
CA HIS A 63 -7.08 -2.84 3.72
C HIS A 63 -7.74 -3.84 2.76
N ILE A 64 -7.18 -4.04 1.56
CA ILE A 64 -7.65 -5.07 0.61
C ILE A 64 -7.58 -6.45 1.26
N ALA A 65 -6.42 -6.84 1.81
CA ALA A 65 -6.22 -8.16 2.41
C ALA A 65 -7.07 -8.36 3.68
N ALA A 66 -7.16 -7.35 4.53
CA ALA A 66 -7.85 -7.43 5.81
C ALA A 66 -9.39 -7.44 5.65
N LEU A 67 -9.93 -6.67 4.70
CA LEU A 67 -11.36 -6.43 4.56
C LEU A 67 -11.93 -6.89 3.21
N SER A 68 -11.41 -6.38 2.10
CA SER A 68 -12.01 -6.66 0.78
C SER A 68 -12.01 -8.14 0.45
N VAL A 69 -10.86 -8.82 0.53
CA VAL A 69 -10.75 -10.24 0.21
C VAL A 69 -11.76 -11.07 0.99
N LYS A 70 -11.91 -10.82 2.30
CA LYS A 70 -12.87 -11.55 3.15
C LYS A 70 -14.32 -11.28 2.75
N ARG A 71 -14.69 -10.01 2.54
CA ARG A 71 -16.05 -9.61 2.19
C ARG A 71 -16.49 -10.12 0.82
N PHE A 72 -15.57 -10.11 -0.17
CA PHE A 72 -15.86 -10.61 -1.51
C PHE A 72 -15.82 -12.14 -1.63
N ASN A 73 -15.34 -12.85 -0.59
CA ASN A 73 -15.26 -14.31 -0.55
C ASN A 73 -16.35 -14.97 0.31
N GLN A 74 -17.47 -14.28 0.55
CA GLN A 74 -18.61 -14.84 1.29
C GLN A 74 -19.49 -15.69 0.36
N SER A 75 -19.88 -16.88 0.80
CA SER A 75 -20.67 -17.83 0.00
C SER A 75 -22.11 -17.39 -0.28
N ASN A 76 -22.63 -16.43 0.49
CA ASN A 76 -23.96 -15.86 0.34
C ASN A 76 -23.95 -14.45 -0.27
N LEU A 77 -22.79 -14.00 -0.80
CA LEU A 77 -22.69 -12.69 -1.43
C LEU A 77 -23.60 -12.63 -2.68
N THR A 78 -24.41 -11.59 -2.79
CA THR A 78 -25.32 -11.38 -3.94
C THR A 78 -25.05 -10.06 -4.68
N SER A 79 -24.32 -9.14 -4.07
CA SER A 79 -23.99 -7.82 -4.61
C SER A 79 -22.64 -7.32 -4.06
N THR A 80 -22.21 -6.13 -4.48
CA THR A 80 -20.97 -5.52 -3.97
C THR A 80 -21.13 -5.19 -2.48
N PRO A 81 -20.22 -5.65 -1.61
CA PRO A 81 -20.30 -5.36 -0.18
C PRO A 81 -20.11 -3.87 0.09
N SER A 82 -20.61 -3.38 1.23
CA SER A 82 -20.25 -2.05 1.74
C SER A 82 -18.80 -2.04 2.27
N PHE A 83 -18.25 -0.84 2.49
CA PHE A 83 -16.86 -0.65 2.95
C PHE A 83 -15.82 -1.28 2.02
N VAL A 84 -16.01 -1.10 0.72
CA VAL A 84 -15.02 -1.41 -0.31
C VAL A 84 -13.81 -0.50 -0.20
N THR A 85 -12.62 -1.02 -0.55
CA THR A 85 -11.39 -0.21 -0.54
C THR A 85 -11.48 0.88 -1.60
N GLN A 86 -11.12 2.10 -1.21
CA GLN A 86 -11.01 3.26 -2.10
C GLN A 86 -9.53 3.63 -2.30
N LYS A 87 -9.27 4.43 -3.32
CA LYS A 87 -7.95 5.04 -3.49
C LYS A 87 -7.79 6.20 -2.52
N PHE A 88 -6.57 6.40 -2.02
CA PHE A 88 -6.21 7.55 -1.20
C PHE A 88 -4.95 8.24 -1.73
N THR A 89 -4.79 9.52 -1.36
CA THR A 89 -3.69 10.40 -1.79
C THR A 89 -2.44 10.31 -0.92
N HIS A 90 -2.53 9.64 0.23
CA HIS A 90 -1.43 9.57 1.20
C HIS A 90 -0.43 8.43 0.91
N PHE A 91 -0.28 8.08 -0.36
CA PHE A 91 0.63 7.04 -0.83
C PHE A 91 1.73 7.63 -1.68
N PHE A 92 2.93 7.09 -1.52
CA PHE A 92 4.11 7.48 -2.29
C PHE A 92 4.78 6.26 -2.87
N LYS A 93 5.21 6.34 -4.12
CA LYS A 93 6.05 5.32 -4.74
C LYS A 93 7.47 5.84 -4.85
N ILE A 94 8.43 4.99 -4.50
CA ILE A 94 9.85 5.19 -4.83
C ILE A 94 10.33 4.04 -5.68
N LYS A 95 11.39 4.27 -6.44
CA LYS A 95 12.16 3.24 -7.14
C LYS A 95 13.56 3.17 -6.54
N ALA A 96 13.91 2.05 -5.96
CA ALA A 96 15.26 1.80 -5.47
C ALA A 96 16.14 1.23 -6.60
N ASN A 97 17.45 1.45 -6.51
CA ASN A 97 18.39 0.94 -7.50
C ASN A 97 18.54 -0.59 -7.42
N ASP A 98 18.48 -1.15 -6.22
CA ASP A 98 18.63 -2.59 -5.95
C ASP A 98 17.47 -3.12 -5.10
N ALA A 99 17.16 -4.41 -5.17
CA ALA A 99 16.11 -5.07 -4.38
C ALA A 99 16.48 -5.24 -2.89
N ASN A 100 17.76 -5.23 -2.56
CA ASN A 100 18.33 -5.64 -1.27
C ASN A 100 18.94 -4.49 -0.47
N VAL A 101 18.87 -3.27 -0.98
CA VAL A 101 19.34 -2.09 -0.25
C VAL A 101 18.22 -1.57 0.65
N ASP A 102 18.49 -1.54 1.96
CA ASP A 102 17.60 -0.99 2.99
C ASP A 102 17.33 0.51 2.77
N LEU A 103 16.20 0.99 3.29
CA LEU A 103 15.81 2.40 3.18
C LEU A 103 15.63 3.02 4.56
N LEU A 104 16.05 4.27 4.69
CA LEU A 104 15.69 5.16 5.78
C LEU A 104 14.57 6.10 5.29
N ILE A 105 13.37 5.90 5.82
CA ILE A 105 12.19 6.69 5.47
C ILE A 105 11.91 7.64 6.63
N THR A 106 11.92 8.95 6.36
CA THR A 106 11.68 9.98 7.36
C THR A 106 10.52 10.87 6.94
N VAL A 107 9.54 11.01 7.82
CA VAL A 107 8.41 11.93 7.66
C VAL A 107 8.53 13.02 8.71
N LYS A 108 8.34 14.28 8.31
CA LYS A 108 8.32 15.42 9.22
C LYS A 108 7.06 16.25 9.01
N ASP A 109 6.36 16.56 10.10
CA ASP A 109 5.18 17.42 10.06
C ASP A 109 5.52 18.92 10.10
N GLU A 110 4.48 19.73 9.96
CA GLU A 110 4.57 21.20 10.00
C GLU A 110 4.91 21.78 11.38
N PHE A 111 4.81 20.98 12.45
CA PHE A 111 5.12 21.36 13.82
C PHE A 111 6.56 20.97 14.23
N GLY A 112 7.29 20.27 13.35
CA GLY A 112 8.67 19.84 13.57
C GLY A 112 8.81 18.43 14.15
N ASN A 113 7.71 17.70 14.38
CA ASN A 113 7.77 16.30 14.77
C ASN A 113 8.29 15.45 13.62
N THR A 114 9.09 14.44 13.95
CA THR A 114 9.75 13.58 12.97
C THR A 114 9.56 12.12 13.34
N TRP A 115 9.22 11.30 12.36
CA TRP A 115 9.12 9.84 12.47
C TRP A 115 10.03 9.21 11.44
N THR A 116 10.66 8.09 11.81
CA THR A 116 11.60 7.40 10.93
C THR A 116 11.41 5.90 11.01
N GLU A 117 11.40 5.26 9.84
CA GLU A 117 11.40 3.81 9.67
C GLU A 117 12.70 3.37 8.97
N ASP A 118 13.43 2.45 9.58
CA ASP A 118 14.48 1.67 8.90
C ASP A 118 13.83 0.44 8.28
N MET A 119 13.57 0.52 6.97
CA MET A 119 12.92 -0.53 6.20
C MET A 119 13.95 -1.52 5.66
N LYS A 120 13.93 -2.74 6.21
CA LYS A 120 14.74 -3.86 5.70
C LYS A 120 14.23 -4.35 4.35
N ARG A 121 15.15 -4.54 3.40
CA ARG A 121 14.81 -5.02 2.05
C ARG A 121 15.53 -6.32 1.68
N PRO A 122 14.87 -7.24 0.94
CA PRO A 122 13.50 -7.12 0.40
C PRO A 122 12.42 -7.24 1.50
N LYS A 123 11.36 -6.44 1.40
CA LYS A 123 10.19 -6.49 2.31
C LYS A 123 9.03 -7.14 1.57
N ILE A 124 8.76 -8.40 1.89
CA ILE A 124 7.62 -9.14 1.34
C ILE A 124 6.35 -8.61 2.00
N PHE A 125 5.30 -8.36 1.21
CA PHE A 125 3.99 -8.02 1.76
C PHE A 125 3.47 -9.18 2.62
N SER A 126 3.14 -8.89 3.88
CA SER A 126 2.53 -9.84 4.80
C SER A 126 1.49 -9.13 5.68
N THR A 127 0.55 -9.91 6.19
CA THR A 127 -0.43 -9.47 7.21
C THR A 127 -0.18 -10.13 8.57
N ASP A 128 0.89 -10.92 8.70
CA ASP A 128 1.17 -11.73 9.87
C ASP A 128 1.40 -10.89 11.12
N GLU A 129 2.04 -9.72 10.97
CA GLU A 129 2.31 -8.81 12.09
C GLU A 129 1.03 -8.26 12.74
N TYR A 130 -0.10 -8.27 12.02
CA TYR A 130 -1.38 -7.76 12.49
C TYR A 130 -2.32 -8.87 12.98
N LYS A 131 -1.91 -10.14 12.93
CA LYS A 131 -2.72 -11.24 13.44
C LYS A 131 -2.76 -11.16 14.97
N ARG A 132 -3.97 -11.21 15.54
CA ARG A 132 -4.14 -11.33 16.99
C ARG A 132 -3.53 -12.66 17.45
N LYS A 133 -2.76 -12.60 18.54
CA LYS A 133 -2.23 -13.78 19.24
C LYS A 133 -3.35 -14.52 19.96
#